data_AF-A0A1M6Q0F2-F1
#
_entry.id   AF-A0A1M6Q0F2-F1
#
_cell.length_a   1.000
_cell.length_b   1.000
_cell.length_c   1.000
_cell.angle_alpha   90.00
_cell.angle_beta   90.00
_cell.angle_gamma   90.00
#
_symmetry.space_group_name_H-M   'P 1'
#
loop_
_entity.id
_entity.type
_entity.pdbx_description
1 polymer ?
#
loop_
_entity_poly.entity_id
_entity_poly.type
_entity_poly.pdbx_seq_one_letter_code
_entity_poly.pdbx_strand_id
1 'polypeptide(L)'
;MIPQDELLQLKSKLLPNGAEPVVDILSQYFQQIEPTQIILQNVPLLILGRHGMIAWIPDNGKLQKSSNPDDILKHLQTFLPSKQTLYLFVNLPELPVPEEVTQVLKEISERHRKRLMLQEKIDAALDARDRQAFLKAVQELQWLNEQENVPSHGRLPDKF
;
A
#
# COMPACT_ATOMS: atom_id res chain seq x y z
N MET A 1 -20.61 -9.62 -16.09
CA MET A 1 -21.61 -10.57 -15.53
C MET A 1 -21.09 -11.97 -15.77
N ILE A 2 -20.90 -12.74 -14.70
CA ILE A 2 -20.46 -14.13 -14.80
C ILE A 2 -21.71 -14.98 -15.07
N PRO A 3 -21.66 -15.95 -16.01
CA PRO A 3 -22.79 -16.83 -16.25
C PRO A 3 -23.00 -17.75 -15.05
N GLN A 4 -24.26 -18.03 -14.74
CA GLN A 4 -24.72 -18.98 -13.71
C GLN A 4 -24.01 -20.35 -13.78
N ASP A 5 -23.46 -20.69 -14.94
CA ASP A 5 -22.69 -21.90 -15.25
C ASP A 5 -21.39 -22.05 -14.43
N GLU A 6 -20.68 -20.98 -14.06
CA GLU A 6 -19.41 -21.12 -13.32
C GLU A 6 -19.62 -21.58 -11.86
N LEU A 7 -20.73 -21.19 -11.23
CA LEU A 7 -21.06 -21.63 -9.87
C LEU A 7 -21.62 -23.07 -9.85
N LEU A 8 -22.31 -23.48 -10.93
CA LEU A 8 -22.65 -24.88 -11.17
C LEU A 8 -21.39 -25.73 -11.42
N GLN A 9 -20.37 -25.20 -12.10
CA GLN A 9 -19.08 -25.88 -12.26
C GLN A 9 -18.32 -26.08 -10.94
N LEU A 10 -18.52 -25.23 -9.92
CA LEU A 10 -17.97 -25.46 -8.57
C LEU A 10 -18.51 -26.75 -7.93
N LYS A 11 -19.77 -27.15 -8.21
CA LYS A 11 -20.31 -28.45 -7.79
C LYS A 11 -19.66 -29.64 -8.50
N SER A 12 -19.04 -29.41 -9.67
CA SER A 12 -18.33 -30.45 -10.44
C SER A 12 -16.85 -30.59 -10.08
N LYS A 13 -16.29 -29.64 -9.32
CA LYS A 13 -14.93 -29.71 -8.78
C LYS A 13 -14.96 -30.52 -7.48
N LEU A 14 -13.87 -31.21 -7.14
CA LEU A 14 -13.74 -31.94 -5.87
C LEU A 14 -13.93 -30.98 -4.70
N LEU A 15 -15.14 -30.94 -4.17
CA LEU A 15 -15.50 -30.13 -3.01
C LEU A 15 -15.02 -30.86 -1.74
N PRO A 16 -14.47 -30.14 -0.75
CA PRO A 16 -14.14 -30.74 0.53
C PRO A 16 -15.42 -31.22 1.24
N ASN A 17 -15.31 -32.30 2.02
CA ASN A 17 -16.43 -32.87 2.76
C ASN A 17 -17.16 -31.78 3.59
N GLY A 18 -18.48 -31.65 3.40
CA GLY A 18 -19.31 -30.65 4.08
C GLY A 18 -19.43 -29.29 3.39
N ALA A 19 -18.87 -29.12 2.19
CA ALA A 19 -19.00 -27.86 1.42
C ALA A 19 -20.32 -27.72 0.65
N GLU A 20 -21.08 -28.79 0.44
CA GLU A 20 -22.37 -28.76 -0.29
C GLU A 20 -23.38 -27.73 0.28
N PRO A 21 -23.65 -27.68 1.59
CA PRO A 21 -24.57 -26.69 2.15
C PRO A 21 -24.09 -25.24 1.95
N VAL A 22 -22.77 -25.04 1.96
CA VAL A 22 -22.16 -23.72 1.73
C VAL A 22 -22.37 -23.30 0.28
N VAL A 23 -22.14 -24.21 -0.68
CA VAL A 23 -22.37 -23.94 -2.10
C VAL A 23 -23.85 -23.68 -2.40
N ASP A 24 -24.76 -24.38 -1.75
CA ASP A 24 -26.20 -24.16 -1.92
C ASP A 24 -26.63 -22.77 -1.43
N ILE A 25 -26.10 -22.31 -0.30
CA ILE A 25 -26.34 -20.94 0.19
C ILE A 25 -25.73 -19.91 -0.77
N LEU A 26 -24.47 -20.10 -1.19
CA LEU A 26 -23.82 -19.17 -2.12
C LEU A 26 -24.56 -19.09 -3.47
N SER A 27 -25.18 -20.19 -3.91
CA SER A 27 -26.00 -20.21 -5.12
C SER A 27 -27.25 -19.32 -5.01
N GLN A 28 -27.86 -19.24 -3.82
CA GLN A 28 -29.05 -18.39 -3.59
C GLN A 28 -28.73 -16.89 -3.66
N TYR A 29 -27.51 -16.50 -3.29
CA TYR A 29 -27.04 -15.11 -3.29
C TYR A 29 -26.09 -14.78 -4.45
N PHE A 30 -26.11 -15.57 -5.53
CA PHE A 30 -25.15 -15.44 -6.64
C PHE A 30 -25.07 -14.01 -7.23
N GLN A 31 -26.18 -13.29 -7.29
CA GLN A 31 -26.21 -11.91 -7.79
C GLN A 31 -25.46 -10.90 -6.91
N GLN A 32 -25.17 -11.25 -5.64
CA GLN A 32 -24.45 -10.43 -4.67
C GLN A 32 -23.01 -10.90 -4.45
N ILE A 33 -22.59 -11.97 -5.12
CA ILE A 33 -21.28 -12.59 -4.96
C ILE A 33 -20.49 -12.37 -6.25
N GLU A 34 -19.34 -11.72 -6.12
CA GLU A 34 -18.39 -11.61 -7.21
C GLU A 34 -17.23 -12.61 -6.98
N PRO A 35 -17.24 -13.77 -7.64
CA PRO A 35 -16.17 -14.75 -7.46
C PRO A 35 -14.88 -14.24 -8.08
N THR A 36 -13.85 -14.08 -7.25
CA THR A 36 -12.48 -13.79 -7.71
C THR A 36 -11.69 -15.10 -7.70
N GLN A 37 -11.34 -15.62 -8.88
CA GLN A 37 -10.50 -16.80 -8.99
C GLN A 37 -9.03 -16.40 -8.79
N ILE A 38 -8.44 -16.82 -7.68
CA ILE A 38 -7.01 -16.64 -7.43
C ILE A 38 -6.34 -18.02 -7.61
N ILE A 39 -5.76 -18.25 -8.77
CA ILE A 39 -5.02 -19.49 -9.08
C ILE A 39 -3.59 -19.30 -8.57
N LEU A 40 -3.27 -19.91 -7.43
CA LEU A 40 -1.94 -19.86 -6.83
C LEU A 40 -1.44 -21.29 -6.67
N GLN A 41 -0.49 -21.70 -7.51
CA GLN A 41 0.18 -22.96 -7.34
C GLN A 41 1.42 -22.75 -6.47
N ASN A 42 1.33 -23.20 -5.22
CA ASN A 42 2.46 -23.33 -4.28
C ASN A 42 3.35 -22.09 -4.11
N VAL A 43 2.78 -20.88 -4.12
CA VAL A 43 3.54 -19.64 -3.90
C VAL A 43 3.36 -19.12 -2.47
N PRO A 44 4.44 -18.60 -1.84
CA PRO A 44 4.35 -17.85 -0.61
C PRO A 44 3.51 -16.59 -0.82
N LEU A 45 2.41 -16.43 -0.07
CA LEU A 45 1.46 -15.32 -0.23
C LEU A 45 1.07 -14.74 1.12
N LEU A 46 1.02 -13.41 1.20
CA LEU A 46 0.37 -12.67 2.28
C LEU A 46 -0.80 -11.87 1.71
N ILE A 47 -1.99 -12.07 2.27
CA ILE A 47 -3.21 -11.31 1.99
C ILE A 47 -3.48 -10.40 3.18
N LEU A 48 -3.59 -9.10 2.94
CA LEU A 48 -3.97 -8.09 3.93
C LEU A 48 -5.30 -7.47 3.51
N GLY A 49 -6.34 -7.62 4.35
CA GLY A 49 -7.66 -7.08 4.09
C GLY A 49 -8.21 -6.32 5.30
N ARG A 50 -9.29 -5.55 5.09
CA ARG A 50 -9.95 -4.75 6.13
C ARG A 50 -10.33 -5.56 7.38
N HIS A 51 -10.75 -6.81 7.18
CA HIS A 51 -11.31 -7.66 8.23
C HIS A 51 -10.35 -8.75 8.70
N GLY A 52 -9.11 -8.76 8.22
CA GLY A 52 -8.13 -9.76 8.64
C GLY A 52 -7.00 -9.97 7.64
N MET A 53 -6.10 -10.85 8.03
CA MET A 53 -4.90 -11.19 7.28
C MET A 53 -4.85 -12.70 7.09
N ILE A 54 -4.36 -13.17 5.95
CA ILE A 54 -4.13 -14.59 5.68
C ILE A 54 -2.76 -14.73 5.04
N ALA A 55 -1.91 -15.58 5.59
CA ALA A 55 -0.63 -15.92 5.01
C ALA A 55 -0.60 -17.40 4.61
N TRP A 56 -0.05 -17.70 3.44
CA TRP A 56 0.42 -19.01 3.03
C TRP A 56 1.93 -18.94 2.91
N ILE A 57 2.65 -19.41 3.92
CA ILE A 57 4.11 -19.33 3.97
C ILE A 57 4.65 -20.75 4.07
N PRO A 58 5.64 -21.14 3.25
CA PRO A 58 6.27 -22.44 3.39
C PRO A 58 7.08 -22.49 4.69
N ASP A 59 6.78 -23.49 5.50
CA ASP A 59 7.54 -23.85 6.69
C ASP A 59 7.94 -25.33 6.57
N ASN A 60 9.25 -25.60 6.68
CA ASN A 60 9.82 -26.94 6.54
C ASN A 60 9.36 -27.71 5.28
N GLY A 61 9.21 -27.02 4.15
CA GLY A 61 8.81 -27.63 2.87
C GLY A 61 7.31 -27.86 2.69
N LYS A 62 6.45 -27.45 3.63
CA LYS A 62 4.99 -27.46 3.50
C LYS A 62 4.43 -26.05 3.59
N LEU A 63 3.49 -25.70 2.72
CA LEU A 63 2.75 -24.45 2.82
C LEU A 63 1.82 -24.49 4.04
N GLN A 64 2.06 -23.59 4.98
CA GLN A 64 1.21 -23.41 6.15
C GLN A 64 0.33 -22.18 5.96
N LYS A 65 -0.97 -22.36 6.18
CA LYS A 65 -1.96 -21.29 6.19
C LYS A 65 -2.13 -20.77 7.61
N SER A 66 -1.92 -19.47 7.80
CA SER A 66 -2.13 -18.78 9.08
C SER A 66 -3.02 -17.56 8.88
N SER A 67 -3.97 -17.34 9.79
CA SER A 67 -4.83 -16.14 9.80
C SER A 67 -4.68 -15.29 11.06
N ASN A 68 -3.92 -15.78 12.04
CA ASN A 68 -3.60 -15.08 13.28
C ASN A 68 -2.35 -14.18 13.06
N PRO A 69 -2.41 -12.88 13.41
CA PRO A 69 -1.28 -11.97 13.28
C PRO A 69 0.03 -12.49 13.90
N ASP A 70 -0.03 -13.06 15.10
CA ASP A 70 1.17 -13.52 15.81
C ASP A 70 1.84 -14.70 15.10
N ASP A 71 1.04 -15.60 14.55
CA ASP A 71 1.54 -16.78 13.83
C ASP A 71 2.06 -16.40 12.44
N ILE A 72 1.40 -15.45 11.77
CA ILE A 72 1.90 -14.86 10.52
C ILE A 72 3.26 -14.21 10.74
N LEU A 73 3.43 -13.45 11.82
CA LEU A 73 4.69 -12.79 12.15
C LEU A 73 5.82 -13.79 12.37
N LYS A 74 5.58 -14.86 13.13
CA LYS A 74 6.56 -15.95 13.30
C LYS A 74 6.95 -16.56 11.96
N HIS A 75 5.98 -16.87 11.11
CA HIS A 75 6.24 -17.49 9.81
C HIS A 75 7.04 -16.55 8.90
N LEU A 76 6.73 -15.25 8.90
CA LEU A 76 7.48 -14.24 8.15
C LEU A 76 8.92 -14.09 8.64
N GLN A 77 9.14 -14.10 9.95
CA GLN A 77 10.49 -14.02 10.54
C GLN A 77 11.37 -15.20 10.10
N THR A 78 10.80 -16.41 9.99
CA THR A 78 11.52 -17.58 9.49
C THR A 78 11.69 -17.56 7.97
N PHE A 79 10.71 -17.04 7.23
CA PHE A 79 10.70 -17.07 5.76
C PHE A 79 11.56 -15.99 5.11
N LEU A 80 11.52 -14.74 5.58
CA LEU A 80 12.22 -13.62 4.95
C LEU A 80 13.75 -13.79 4.80
N PRO A 81 14.48 -14.44 5.75
CA PRO A 81 15.90 -14.75 5.57
C PRO A 81 16.21 -15.66 4.37
N SER A 82 15.24 -16.44 3.89
CA SER A 82 15.42 -17.38 2.78
C SER A 82 15.60 -16.72 1.41
N LYS A 83 15.39 -15.41 1.30
CA LYS A 83 15.42 -14.61 0.05
C LYS A 83 14.44 -15.08 -1.04
N GLN A 84 13.48 -15.92 -0.71
CA GLN A 84 12.41 -16.32 -1.62
C GLN A 84 11.39 -15.19 -1.78
N THR A 85 10.72 -15.13 -2.92
CA THR A 85 9.72 -14.10 -3.21
C THR A 85 8.45 -14.34 -2.41
N LEU A 86 8.06 -13.37 -1.59
CA LEU A 86 6.73 -13.29 -0.98
C LEU A 86 5.81 -12.46 -1.89
N TYR A 87 4.72 -13.04 -2.34
CA TYR A 87 3.66 -12.30 -3.02
C TYR A 87 2.78 -11.61 -1.98
N LEU A 88 2.39 -10.37 -2.24
CA LEU A 88 1.56 -9.57 -1.34
C LEU A 88 0.31 -9.11 -2.08
N PHE A 89 -0.86 -9.42 -1.52
CA PHE A 89 -2.14 -8.89 -1.96
C PHE A 89 -2.70 -7.98 -0.88
N VAL A 90 -2.94 -6.71 -1.22
CA VAL A 90 -3.46 -5.71 -0.30
C VAL A 90 -4.83 -5.25 -0.79
N ASN A 91 -5.84 -5.44 0.03
CA ASN A 91 -7.19 -4.94 -0.17
C ASN A 91 -7.63 -4.19 1.09
N LEU A 92 -6.98 -3.04 1.33
CA LEU A 92 -7.29 -2.14 2.43
C LEU A 92 -8.01 -0.91 1.87
N PRO A 93 -9.06 -0.42 2.54
CA PRO A 93 -9.66 0.85 2.18
C PRO A 93 -8.61 1.95 2.38
N GLU A 94 -8.61 2.95 1.50
CA GLU A 94 -7.84 4.17 1.73
C GLU A 94 -8.30 4.78 3.06
N LEU A 95 -7.36 4.95 4.00
CA LEU A 95 -7.64 5.71 5.20
C LEU A 95 -7.93 7.15 4.77
N PRO A 96 -9.06 7.75 5.18
CA PRO A 96 -9.26 9.17 4.94
C PRO A 96 -8.17 9.91 5.71
N VAL A 97 -7.19 10.43 4.97
CA VAL A 97 -6.15 11.29 5.53
C VAL A 97 -6.87 12.57 5.99
N PRO A 98 -6.79 12.96 7.27
CA PRO A 98 -7.40 14.20 7.74
C PRO A 98 -6.99 15.38 6.84
N GLU A 99 -7.91 16.30 6.58
CA GLU A 99 -7.65 17.42 5.66
C GLU A 99 -6.41 18.22 6.07
N GLU A 100 -6.18 18.34 7.37
CA GLU A 100 -5.02 19.01 7.97
C GLU A 100 -3.72 18.33 7.53
N VAL A 101 -3.67 17.00 7.53
CA VAL A 101 -2.49 16.23 7.10
C VAL A 101 -2.32 16.35 5.59
N THR A 102 -3.40 16.38 4.83
CA THR A 102 -3.36 16.56 3.37
C THR A 102 -2.83 17.95 2.99
N GLN A 103 -3.24 18.99 3.71
CA GLN A 103 -2.76 20.36 3.52
C GLN A 103 -1.26 20.46 3.83
N VAL A 104 -0.81 19.88 4.94
CA VAL A 104 0.61 19.84 5.31
C VAL A 104 1.43 19.09 4.26
N LEU A 105 0.96 17.92 3.79
CA LEU A 105 1.65 17.15 2.74
C LEU A 105 1.71 17.91 1.41
N LYS A 106 0.62 18.59 1.02
CA LYS A 106 0.62 19.47 -0.17
C LYS A 106 1.64 20.59 -0.02
N GLU A 107 1.64 21.29 1.11
CA GLU A 107 2.57 22.38 1.38
C GLU A 107 4.03 21.91 1.37
N ILE A 108 4.32 20.74 1.95
CA ILE A 108 5.66 20.13 1.92
C ILE A 108 6.04 19.76 0.47
N SER A 109 5.13 19.14 -0.30
CA SER A 109 5.40 18.73 -1.68
C SER A 109 5.67 19.93 -2.61
N GLU A 110 4.90 21.01 -2.47
CA GLU A 110 5.08 22.24 -3.24
C GLU A 110 6.41 22.92 -2.90
N ARG A 111 6.79 22.95 -1.62
CA ARG A 111 8.08 23.46 -1.16
C ARG A 111 9.25 22.64 -1.72
N HIS A 112 9.16 21.31 -1.63
CA HIS A 112 10.17 20.41 -2.19
C HIS A 112 10.33 20.63 -3.70
N ARG A 113 9.22 20.74 -4.44
CA ARG A 113 9.24 21.02 -5.89
C ARG A 113 9.92 22.35 -6.21
N LYS A 114 9.60 23.42 -5.47
CA LYS A 114 10.26 24.72 -5.65
C LYS A 114 11.76 24.63 -5.39
N ARG A 115 12.19 23.87 -4.37
CA ARG A 115 13.61 23.65 -4.06
C ARG A 115 14.33 22.96 -5.21
N LEU A 116 13.76 21.88 -5.76
CA LEU A 116 14.31 21.20 -6.93
C LEU A 116 14.43 22.13 -8.14
N MET A 117 13.38 22.90 -8.44
CA MET A 117 13.43 23.86 -9.54
C MET A 117 14.51 24.95 -9.34
N LEU A 118 14.73 25.40 -8.10
CA LEU A 118 15.78 26.38 -7.81
C LEU A 118 17.18 25.77 -7.93
N GLN A 119 17.36 24.50 -7.53
CA GLN A 119 18.60 23.77 -7.75
C GLN A 119 18.90 23.60 -9.24
N GLU A 120 17.92 23.18 -10.04
CA GLU A 120 18.07 23.08 -11.49
C GLU A 120 18.42 24.43 -12.14
N LYS A 121 17.82 25.52 -11.68
CA LYS A 121 18.16 26.87 -12.14
C LYS A 121 19.58 27.29 -11.76
N ILE A 122 20.05 26.89 -10.59
CA ILE A 122 21.43 27.15 -10.14
C ILE A 122 22.41 26.41 -11.05
N ASP A 123 22.17 25.12 -11.30
CA ASP A 123 23.02 24.29 -12.16
C ASP A 123 23.05 24.84 -13.60
N ALA A 124 21.87 25.17 -14.16
CA ALA A 124 21.78 25.77 -15.48
C ALA A 124 22.50 27.14 -15.57
N ALA A 125 22.44 27.95 -14.51
CA ALA A 125 23.15 29.22 -14.45
C ALA A 125 24.67 29.05 -14.35
N LEU A 126 25.14 28.01 -13.65
CA LEU A 126 26.56 27.65 -13.59
C LEU A 126 27.08 27.19 -14.96
N ASP A 127 26.32 26.34 -15.65
CA ASP A 127 26.63 25.87 -17.01
C ASP A 127 26.69 27.04 -18.01
N ALA A 128 25.73 27.96 -17.93
CA ALA A 128 25.68 29.16 -18.76
C ALA A 128 26.67 30.27 -18.34
N ARG A 129 27.37 30.09 -17.21
CA ARG A 129 28.22 31.11 -16.54
C ARG A 129 27.49 32.44 -16.28
N ASP A 130 26.17 32.39 -16.10
CA ASP A 130 25.35 33.56 -15.78
C ASP A 130 25.35 33.82 -14.27
N ARG A 131 26.26 34.70 -13.86
CA ARG A 131 26.42 35.11 -12.47
C ARG A 131 25.15 35.77 -11.90
N GLN A 132 24.37 36.48 -12.72
CA GLN A 132 23.19 37.19 -12.23
C GLN A 132 22.03 36.23 -11.98
N ALA A 133 21.81 35.27 -12.87
CA ALA A 133 20.84 34.21 -12.68
C ALA A 133 21.17 33.32 -11.48
N PHE A 134 22.46 32.96 -11.32
CA PHE A 134 22.96 32.19 -10.18
C PHE A 134 22.66 32.88 -8.84
N LEU A 135 23.06 34.15 -8.70
CA LEU A 135 22.87 34.88 -7.43
C LEU A 135 21.39 35.02 -7.04
N LYS A 136 20.51 35.23 -8.03
CA LYS A 136 19.05 35.30 -7.79
C LYS A 136 18.50 33.96 -7.29
N ALA A 137 18.84 32.85 -7.95
CA ALA A 137 18.34 31.53 -7.58
C ALA A 137 18.86 31.07 -6.20
N VAL A 138 20.11 31.38 -5.88
CA VAL A 138 20.70 31.11 -4.55
C VAL A 138 19.99 31.92 -3.46
N GLN A 139 19.73 33.22 -3.70
CA GLN A 139 19.05 34.06 -2.72
C GLN A 139 17.60 33.58 -2.47
N GLU A 140 16.89 33.17 -3.52
CA GLU A 140 15.53 32.64 -3.41
C GLU A 140 15.50 31.29 -2.66
N LEU A 141 16.50 30.44 -2.87
CA LEU A 141 16.66 29.18 -2.14
C LEU A 141 17.00 29.41 -0.66
N GLN A 142 17.86 30.38 -0.36
CA GLN A 142 18.18 30.76 1.03
C GLN A 142 16.94 31.27 1.77
N TRP A 143 16.16 32.15 1.14
CA TRP A 143 14.90 32.64 1.73
C TRP A 143 13.90 31.50 1.99
N LEU A 144 13.81 30.53 1.08
CA LEU A 144 12.93 29.36 1.25
C LEU A 144 13.38 28.46 2.42
N ASN A 145 14.68 28.32 2.66
CA ASN A 145 15.22 27.57 3.80
C ASN A 145 15.12 28.33 5.13
N GLU A 146 15.20 29.67 5.13
CA GLU A 146 15.01 30.48 6.33
C GLU A 146 13.59 30.40 6.88
N GLN A 147 12.58 30.30 5.99
CA GLN A 147 11.20 30.04 6.39
C GLN A 147 10.99 28.64 6.99
N GLU A 148 11.87 27.69 6.71
CA GLU A 148 11.84 26.32 7.23
C GLU A 148 12.36 26.24 8.68
N ASN A 149 13.24 27.16 9.08
CA ASN A 149 13.84 27.21 10.41
C ASN A 149 13.05 28.02 11.45
N VAL A 150 11.90 28.60 11.07
CA VAL A 150 10.97 29.18 12.05
C VAL A 150 10.10 28.04 12.58
N PRO A 151 10.28 27.56 13.83
CA PRO A 151 9.37 26.58 14.39
C PRO A 151 7.97 27.20 14.38
N SER A 152 7.03 26.54 13.72
CA SER A 152 5.60 26.78 13.86
C SER A 152 5.22 26.50 15.31
N HIS A 153 5.46 27.47 16.19
CA HIS A 153 5.01 27.43 17.57
C HIS A 153 3.48 27.21 17.58
N GLY A 154 3.11 26.03 18.08
CA GLY A 154 1.93 25.80 18.90
C GLY A 154 0.64 26.46 18.44
N ARG A 155 -0.08 25.77 17.57
CA ARG A 155 -1.55 25.73 17.64
C ARG A 155 -2.02 24.29 17.56
N LEU A 156 -1.72 23.52 18.61
CA LEU A 156 -2.70 22.54 19.05
C LEU A 156 -3.86 23.36 19.61
N PRO A 157 -5.10 23.20 19.11
CA PRO A 157 -6.24 23.77 19.81
C PRO A 157 -6.32 23.10 21.18
N ASP A 158 -6.18 23.88 22.24
CA ASP A 158 -6.67 23.49 23.54
C ASP A 158 -8.17 23.21 23.39
N LYS A 159 -8.58 21.96 23.69
CA LYS A 159 -9.95 21.41 23.67
C LYS A 159 -10.34 20.94 22.25
N PHE A 160 -10.69 19.68 22.01
CA PHE A 160 -11.59 18.77 22.74
C PHE A 160 -11.13 17.31 22.63
#